data_AF-A0AA90R197-F1
#
_entry.id   AF-A0AA90R197-F1
#
_cell.length_a   1.000
_cell.length_b   1.000
_cell.length_c   1.000
_cell.angle_alpha   90.00
_cell.angle_beta   90.00
_cell.angle_gamma   90.00
#
_symmetry.space_group_name_H-M   'P 1'
#
loop_
_entity.id
_entity.type
_entity.pdbx_description
1 polymer ?
#
loop_
_entity_poly.entity_id
_entity_poly.type
_entity_poly.pdbx_seq_one_letter_code
_entity_poly.pdbx_strand_id
1 'polypeptide(L)'
;MKIMMKKIILLASLNLWFAYLPAQASSVVEVSIAQLIASPERFDGKLVSVVGFFQNEMEESAIYLNRDEMVQAIRKNGIWIELNSSQMQSITKLHNDYAKIEGLFSATERGHFGLWSGSIKDIKKIFRWTPPPIKRKKSLTGH
;
A
#
# COMPACT_ATOMS: atom_id res chain seq x y z
N MET A 1 29.55 57.54 35.98
CA MET A 1 29.62 56.87 34.67
C MET A 1 29.00 55.49 34.80
N LYS A 2 27.86 55.27 34.09
CA LYS A 2 27.16 54.00 33.73
C LYS A 2 27.06 52.90 34.81
N ILE A 3 25.97 52.78 35.56
CA ILE A 3 24.62 52.22 35.23
C ILE A 3 24.52 50.69 35.45
N MET A 4 23.67 50.34 36.45
CA MET A 4 22.69 49.22 36.56
C MET A 4 23.17 47.76 36.56
N MET A 5 22.87 46.98 37.60
CA MET A 5 21.58 46.40 38.00
C MET A 5 21.06 45.29 37.08
N LYS A 6 20.83 44.13 37.73
CA LYS A 6 19.74 43.16 37.49
C LYS A 6 19.67 42.53 36.10
N LYS A 7 19.84 41.20 36.06
CA LYS A 7 18.76 40.23 35.78
C LYS A 7 19.30 38.81 35.62
N ILE A 8 19.05 37.99 36.64
CA ILE A 8 18.78 36.56 36.48
C ILE A 8 17.54 36.47 35.57
N ILE A 9 17.70 36.11 34.30
CA ILE A 9 16.61 35.68 33.43
C ILE A 9 17.11 34.51 32.57
N LEU A 10 16.54 33.34 32.88
CA LEU A 10 16.23 32.18 32.04
C LEU A 10 16.46 32.36 30.52
N LEU A 11 17.13 31.40 29.89
CA LEU A 11 16.93 31.07 28.47
C LEU A 11 16.99 29.54 28.28
N ALA A 12 16.09 28.85 28.98
CA ALA A 12 15.59 27.56 28.57
C ALA A 12 14.56 27.78 27.45
N SER A 13 15.02 28.04 26.22
CA SER A 13 14.10 28.08 25.06
C SER A 13 14.87 28.10 23.74
N LEU A 14 15.33 26.93 23.28
CA LEU A 14 15.48 26.70 21.84
C LEU A 14 15.37 25.20 21.49
N ASN A 15 14.40 24.51 22.09
CA ASN A 15 14.02 23.15 21.67
C ASN A 15 12.49 23.03 21.55
N LEU A 16 11.83 24.10 21.11
CA LEU A 16 10.40 24.07 20.76
C LEU A 16 10.18 24.69 19.38
N TRP A 17 10.94 24.22 18.39
CA TRP A 17 10.55 24.41 17.00
C TRP A 17 10.55 23.12 16.17
N PHE A 18 11.04 22.01 16.74
CA PHE A 18 11.00 20.71 16.07
C PHE A 18 9.69 19.94 16.27
N ALA A 19 8.80 20.40 17.17
CA ALA A 19 7.67 19.61 17.65
C ALA A 19 6.34 19.82 16.90
N TYR A 20 6.34 20.43 15.72
CA TYR A 20 5.13 20.56 14.90
C TYR A 20 5.42 20.34 13.42
N LEU A 21 5.87 19.15 13.05
CA LEU A 21 5.54 18.62 11.73
C LEU A 21 4.09 18.14 11.84
N PRO A 22 3.09 18.83 11.27
CA PRO A 22 1.78 18.22 11.12
C PRO A 22 2.01 16.91 10.38
N ALA A 23 1.51 15.80 10.92
CA ALA A 23 1.48 14.55 10.18
C ALA A 23 0.71 14.84 8.89
N GLN A 24 1.43 15.02 7.77
CA GLN A 24 0.85 15.27 6.46
C GLN A 24 -0.12 14.11 6.23
N ALA A 25 -1.41 14.41 6.08
CA ALA A 25 -2.40 13.39 5.78
C ALA A 25 -2.00 12.73 4.46
N SER A 26 -1.43 11.53 4.52
CA SER A 26 -0.97 10.81 3.35
C SER A 26 -2.19 10.43 2.51
N SER A 27 -2.39 11.11 1.38
CA SER A 27 -3.43 10.76 0.42
C SER A 27 -3.12 9.39 -0.19
N VAL A 28 -4.11 8.51 -0.27
CA VAL A 28 -4.00 7.21 -0.94
C VAL A 28 -3.74 7.42 -2.43
N VAL A 29 -2.71 6.78 -2.97
CA VAL A 29 -2.34 6.82 -4.40
C VAL A 29 -2.92 5.61 -5.11
N GLU A 30 -3.90 5.80 -5.99
CA GLU A 30 -4.37 4.76 -6.91
C GLU A 30 -3.28 4.45 -7.94
N VAL A 31 -2.88 3.19 -8.02
CA VAL A 31 -1.75 2.75 -8.86
C VAL A 31 -1.99 1.32 -9.36
N SER A 32 -1.46 0.98 -10.53
CA SER A 32 -1.47 -0.40 -11.00
C SER A 32 -0.30 -1.19 -10.42
N ILE A 33 -0.46 -2.51 -10.28
CA ILE A 33 0.63 -3.41 -9.89
C ILE A 33 1.81 -3.28 -10.87
N ALA A 34 1.54 -3.10 -12.17
CA ALA A 34 2.58 -2.92 -13.18
C ALA A 34 3.44 -1.67 -12.93
N GLN A 35 2.85 -0.57 -12.46
CA GLN A 35 3.59 0.65 -12.10
C GLN A 35 4.46 0.44 -10.86
N LEU A 36 3.97 -0.31 -9.86
CA LEU A 36 4.76 -0.67 -8.68
C LEU A 36 5.98 -1.52 -9.06
N ILE A 37 5.84 -2.41 -10.06
CA ILE A 37 6.94 -3.25 -10.56
C ILE A 37 7.93 -2.42 -11.40
N ALA A 38 7.42 -1.59 -12.30
CA ALA A 38 8.23 -0.89 -13.30
C ALA A 38 8.96 0.35 -12.75
N SER A 39 8.44 0.95 -11.66
CA SER A 39 9.04 2.15 -11.05
C SER A 39 8.82 2.18 -9.53
N PRO A 40 9.29 1.15 -8.80
CA PRO A 40 9.00 0.97 -7.37
C PRO A 40 9.45 2.16 -6.51
N GLU A 41 10.59 2.78 -6.84
CA GLU A 41 11.16 3.93 -6.15
C GLU A 41 10.22 5.15 -6.13
N ARG A 42 9.32 5.27 -7.12
CA ARG A 42 8.35 6.37 -7.17
C ARG A 42 7.24 6.22 -6.13
N PHE A 43 7.05 5.03 -5.59
CA PHE A 43 5.95 4.69 -4.68
C PHE A 43 6.44 4.24 -3.30
N ASP A 44 7.75 4.09 -3.11
CA ASP A 44 8.33 3.69 -1.83
C ASP A 44 7.88 4.63 -0.69
N GLY A 45 7.41 4.04 0.40
CA GLY A 45 6.87 4.75 1.55
C GLY A 45 5.53 5.46 1.32
N LYS A 46 4.86 5.25 0.18
CA LYS A 46 3.52 5.83 -0.08
C LYS A 46 2.41 4.89 0.31
N LEU A 47 1.31 5.46 0.78
CA LEU A 47 0.05 4.75 0.94
C LEU A 47 -0.56 4.55 -0.46
N VAL A 48 -0.59 3.31 -0.94
CA VAL A 48 -1.07 2.95 -2.29
C VAL A 48 -2.40 2.22 -2.22
N SER A 49 -3.18 2.30 -3.30
CA SER A 49 -4.33 1.44 -3.55
C SER A 49 -4.16 0.70 -4.87
N VAL A 50 -4.25 -0.63 -4.83
CA VAL A 50 -4.09 -1.51 -5.99
C VAL A 50 -5.27 -2.45 -6.12
N VAL A 51 -5.59 -2.83 -7.36
CA VAL A 51 -6.50 -3.92 -7.67
C VAL A 51 -5.72 -5.01 -8.40
N GLY A 52 -5.97 -6.27 -8.02
CA GLY A 52 -5.32 -7.42 -8.63
C GLY A 52 -5.86 -8.73 -8.07
N PHE A 53 -5.28 -9.84 -8.52
CA PHE A 53 -5.68 -11.17 -8.12
C PHE A 53 -4.95 -11.57 -6.83
N PHE A 54 -5.70 -11.74 -5.74
CA PHE A 54 -5.16 -11.96 -4.41
C PHE A 54 -5.10 -13.46 -4.07
N GLN A 55 -3.93 -13.88 -3.60
CA GLN A 55 -3.67 -15.21 -3.06
C GLN A 55 -3.28 -15.07 -1.59
N ASN A 56 -3.82 -15.95 -0.76
CA ASN A 56 -3.48 -16.03 0.66
C ASN A 56 -3.22 -17.49 1.01
N GLU A 57 -1.96 -17.90 1.02
CA GLU A 57 -1.49 -19.20 1.49
C GLU A 57 -0.86 -19.07 2.88
N MET A 58 -0.75 -20.17 3.63
CA MET A 58 -0.35 -20.17 5.05
C MET A 58 0.95 -19.39 5.35
N GLU A 59 1.87 -19.30 4.40
CA GLU A 59 3.15 -18.57 4.55
C GLU A 59 3.40 -17.51 3.48
N GLU A 60 2.52 -17.38 2.48
CA GLU A 60 2.68 -16.45 1.35
C GLU A 60 1.35 -15.78 1.01
N SER A 61 1.22 -14.49 1.33
CA SER A 61 0.10 -13.66 0.88
C SER A 61 0.60 -12.67 -0.17
N ALA A 62 -0.08 -12.60 -1.30
CA ALA A 62 0.39 -11.85 -2.45
C ALA A 62 -0.75 -11.36 -3.33
N ILE A 63 -0.50 -10.29 -4.08
CA ILE A 63 -1.38 -9.81 -5.13
C ILE A 63 -0.65 -9.81 -6.48
N TYR A 64 -1.28 -10.39 -7.49
CA TYR A 64 -0.76 -10.52 -8.85
C TYR A 64 -1.55 -9.66 -9.83
N LEU A 65 -0.97 -9.38 -10.99
CA LEU A 65 -1.65 -8.65 -12.08
C LEU A 65 -2.98 -9.32 -12.48
N ASN A 66 -3.00 -10.65 -12.53
CA ASN A 66 -4.17 -11.44 -12.89
C ASN A 66 -4.05 -12.89 -12.35
N ARG A 67 -5.07 -13.71 -12.58
CA ARG A 67 -5.13 -15.12 -12.16
C ARG A 67 -4.04 -15.98 -12.80
N ASP A 68 -3.73 -15.76 -14.07
CA ASP A 68 -2.79 -16.63 -14.82
C ASP A 68 -1.36 -16.45 -14.28
N GLU A 69 -0.97 -15.21 -13.98
CA GLU A 69 0.32 -14.88 -13.34
C GLU A 69 0.47 -15.56 -11.96
N MET A 70 -0.63 -15.60 -11.19
CA MET A 70 -0.68 -16.33 -9.91
C MET A 70 -0.51 -17.84 -10.13
N VAL A 71 -1.25 -18.42 -11.07
CA VAL A 71 -1.21 -19.87 -11.37
C VAL A 71 0.18 -20.31 -11.82
N GLN A 72 0.87 -19.49 -12.60
CA GLN A 72 2.24 -19.74 -13.04
C GLN A 72 3.30 -19.36 -11.99
N ALA A 73 2.88 -18.85 -10.82
CA ALA A 73 3.73 -18.41 -9.72
C ALA A 73 4.83 -17.42 -10.16
N ILE A 74 4.53 -16.51 -11.08
CA ILE A 74 5.48 -15.51 -11.59
C ILE A 74 5.60 -14.38 -10.55
N ARG A 75 6.33 -14.64 -9.46
CA ARG A 75 6.44 -13.74 -8.29
C ARG A 75 6.91 -12.31 -8.62
N LYS A 76 7.71 -12.14 -9.68
CA LYS A 76 8.15 -10.81 -10.13
C LYS A 76 7.02 -9.97 -10.74
N ASN A 77 5.92 -10.61 -11.14
CA ASN A 77 4.69 -9.96 -11.59
C ASN A 77 3.66 -9.80 -10.46
N GLY A 78 4.06 -10.07 -9.21
CA GLY A 78 3.26 -9.87 -8.02
C GLY A 78 3.95 -8.98 -6.98
N ILE A 79 3.16 -8.58 -5.99
CA ILE A 79 3.60 -7.82 -4.82
C ILE A 79 3.25 -8.63 -3.57
N TRP A 80 4.20 -8.73 -2.66
CA TRP A 80 4.00 -9.38 -1.37
C TRP A 80 3.02 -8.59 -0.51
N ILE A 81 2.12 -9.25 0.20
CA ILE A 81 1.18 -8.62 1.12
C ILE A 81 1.53 -9.05 2.53
N GLU A 82 1.95 -8.11 3.36
CA GLU A 82 2.24 -8.37 4.76
C GLU A 82 0.97 -8.18 5.60
N LEU A 83 0.48 -9.28 6.17
CA LEU A 83 -0.74 -9.31 6.97
C LEU A 83 -0.40 -9.60 8.42
N ASN A 84 -1.11 -8.92 9.34
CA ASN A 84 -1.08 -9.32 10.74
C ASN A 84 -2.03 -10.50 11.02
N SER A 85 -1.89 -11.12 12.20
CA SER A 85 -2.67 -12.30 12.60
C SER A 85 -4.18 -12.11 12.56
N SER A 86 -4.68 -10.90 12.86
CA SER A 86 -6.12 -10.60 12.78
C SER A 86 -6.60 -10.51 11.33
N GLN A 87 -5.79 -9.92 10.45
CA GLN A 87 -6.07 -9.84 9.03
C GLN A 87 -6.08 -11.22 8.37
N MET A 88 -5.10 -12.08 8.66
CA MET A 88 -5.02 -13.45 8.12
C MET A 88 -6.30 -14.27 8.36
N GLN A 89 -6.93 -14.10 9.53
CA GLN A 89 -8.17 -14.80 9.87
C GLN A 89 -9.41 -14.23 9.17
N SER A 90 -9.44 -12.92 8.91
CA SER A 90 -10.63 -12.25 8.35
C SER A 90 -10.71 -12.36 6.82
N ILE A 91 -9.58 -12.53 6.15
CA ILE A 91 -9.49 -12.48 4.69
C ILE A 91 -9.51 -13.85 4.02
N THR A 92 -9.71 -14.95 4.75
CA THR A 92 -9.73 -16.30 4.17
C THR A 92 -10.77 -16.43 3.05
N LYS A 93 -11.86 -15.65 3.11
CA LYS A 93 -12.91 -15.57 2.08
C LYS A 93 -12.50 -14.79 0.80
N LEU A 94 -11.35 -14.12 0.82
CA LEU A 94 -10.79 -13.36 -0.31
C LEU A 94 -9.71 -14.14 -1.06
N HIS A 95 -9.34 -15.33 -0.58
CA HIS A 95 -8.39 -16.21 -1.25
C HIS A 95 -8.86 -16.54 -2.68
N ASN A 96 -7.93 -16.46 -3.65
CA ASN A 96 -8.15 -16.75 -5.07
C ASN A 96 -9.25 -15.91 -5.74
N ASP A 97 -9.25 -14.61 -5.46
CA ASP A 97 -10.16 -13.66 -6.11
C ASP A 97 -9.53 -12.28 -6.33
N TYR A 98 -10.19 -11.45 -7.13
CA TYR A 98 -9.83 -10.06 -7.26
C TYR A 98 -10.12 -9.29 -5.97
N ALA A 99 -9.13 -8.56 -5.51
CA ALA A 99 -9.21 -7.72 -4.33
C ALA A 99 -8.69 -6.32 -4.63
N LYS A 100 -9.20 -5.36 -3.87
CA LYS A 100 -8.60 -4.03 -3.73
C LYS A 100 -7.90 -3.96 -2.38
N ILE A 101 -6.62 -3.57 -2.40
CA ILE A 101 -5.77 -3.49 -1.21
C ILE A 101 -5.24 -2.06 -1.08
N GLU A 102 -5.37 -1.49 0.13
CA GLU A 102 -4.77 -0.23 0.52
C GLU A 102 -3.73 -0.46 1.63
N GLY A 103 -2.51 0.03 1.44
CA GLY A 103 -1.43 -0.11 2.43
C GLY A 103 -0.16 0.63 2.03
N LEU A 104 0.86 0.57 2.89
CA LEU A 104 2.14 1.23 2.67
C LEU A 104 2.99 0.38 1.73
N PHE A 105 3.40 0.94 0.59
CA PHE A 105 4.29 0.24 -0.34
C PHE A 105 5.76 0.35 0.10
N SER A 106 6.49 -0.75 -0.03
CA SER A 106 7.95 -0.82 0.14
C SER A 106 8.59 -1.41 -1.11
N ALA A 107 9.52 -0.67 -1.70
CA ALA A 107 10.34 -1.09 -2.82
C ALA A 107 11.48 -2.04 -2.39
N THR A 108 11.85 -1.98 -1.10
CA THR A 108 13.04 -2.67 -0.56
C THR A 108 12.69 -3.96 0.16
N GLU A 109 11.52 -4.03 0.80
CA GLU A 109 11.00 -5.27 1.39
C GLU A 109 10.32 -6.10 0.32
N ARG A 110 10.91 -7.24 -0.04
CA ARG A 110 10.53 -8.02 -1.23
C ARG A 110 10.05 -9.42 -0.86
N GLY A 111 9.36 -9.52 0.28
CA GLY A 111 8.89 -10.77 0.87
C GLY A 111 10.02 -11.75 1.22
N HIS A 112 9.64 -12.98 1.57
CA HIS A 112 10.61 -14.02 1.92
C HIS A 112 11.59 -14.28 0.77
N PHE A 113 12.89 -14.36 1.09
CA PHE A 113 14.02 -14.49 0.14
C PHE A 113 14.13 -13.40 -0.95
N GLY A 114 13.42 -12.28 -0.86
CA GLY A 114 13.51 -11.21 -1.85
C GLY A 114 12.94 -11.55 -3.24
N LEU A 115 12.03 -12.52 -3.30
CA LEU A 115 11.50 -13.07 -4.56
C LEU A 115 10.52 -12.12 -5.26
N TRP A 116 9.96 -11.15 -4.55
CA TRP A 116 8.90 -10.28 -5.05
C TRP A 116 9.44 -8.96 -5.63
N SER A 117 8.58 -8.17 -6.25
CA SER A 117 8.95 -6.85 -6.78
C SER A 117 8.82 -5.71 -5.77
N GLY A 118 8.21 -6.00 -4.62
CA GLY A 118 8.06 -5.12 -3.46
C GLY A 118 7.06 -5.75 -2.48
N SER A 119 6.67 -5.00 -1.46
CA SER A 119 5.63 -5.38 -0.52
C SER A 119 4.62 -4.26 -0.29
N ILE A 120 3.42 -4.64 0.14
CA ILE A 120 2.46 -3.74 0.77
C ILE A 120 2.29 -4.21 2.21
N LYS A 121 2.57 -3.31 3.16
CA LYS A 121 2.44 -3.53 4.60
C LYS A 121 1.48 -2.53 5.22
N ASP A 122 1.26 -2.63 6.53
CA ASP A 122 0.35 -1.75 7.28
C ASP A 122 -1.04 -1.64 6.63
N ILE A 123 -1.59 -2.78 6.18
CA ILE A 123 -2.82 -2.84 5.39
C ILE A 123 -3.95 -2.09 6.10
N LYS A 124 -4.50 -1.09 5.43
CA LYS A 124 -5.61 -0.26 5.92
C LYS A 124 -6.96 -0.79 5.48
N LYS A 125 -7.04 -1.28 4.25
CA LYS A 125 -8.26 -1.89 3.70
C LYS A 125 -7.90 -3.04 2.78
N ILE A 126 -8.72 -4.07 2.83
CA ILE A 126 -8.72 -5.18 1.89
C ILE A 126 -10.16 -5.64 1.70
N PHE A 127 -10.61 -5.68 0.46
CA PHE A 127 -11.97 -6.10 0.13
C PHE A 127 -12.04 -6.69 -1.27
N ARG A 128 -13.06 -7.53 -1.51
CA ARG A 128 -13.32 -8.11 -2.83
C ARG A 128 -13.60 -7.00 -3.84
N TRP A 129 -12.88 -7.01 -4.95
CA TRP A 129 -13.11 -6.08 -6.04
C TRP A 129 -14.24 -6.59 -6.95
N THR A 130 -15.27 -5.78 -7.11
CA THR A 130 -16.35 -6.03 -8.08
C THR A 130 -16.23 -5.04 -9.23
N PRO A 131 -16.07 -5.52 -10.49
CA PRO A 131 -16.05 -4.63 -11.63
C PRO A 131 -17.44 -3.96 -11.77
N PRO A 132 -17.49 -2.71 -12.26
CA PRO A 132 -18.76 -2.05 -12.53
C PRO A 132 -19.58 -2.86 -13.55
N PRO A 133 -20.91 -2.87 -13.45
CA PRO A 133 -21.76 -3.63 -14.34
C PRO A 133 -21.54 -3.19 -15.80
N ILE A 134 -21.29 -4.16 -16.67
CA ILE A 134 -21.13 -3.92 -18.11
C ILE A 134 -22.48 -3.49 -18.68
N LYS A 135 -22.61 -2.21 -19.06
CA LYS A 135 -23.78 -1.74 -19.82
C LYS A 135 -23.70 -2.31 -21.24
N ARG A 136 -24.35 -3.46 -21.49
CA ARG A 136 -24.51 -3.96 -22.87
C ARG A 136 -25.36 -2.96 -23.66
N LYS A 137 -24.79 -2.36 -24.70
CA LYS A 137 -25.58 -1.63 -25.71
C LYS A 137 -26.46 -2.68 -26.40
N LYS A 138 -27.80 -2.48 -26.41
CA LYS A 138 -28.70 -3.37 -27.17
C LYS A 138 -28.18 -3.47 -28.61
N SER A 139 -28.01 -4.69 -29.09
CA SER A 139 -27.69 -4.98 -30.48
C SER A 139 -28.67 -4.25 -31.39
N LEU A 140 -28.18 -3.31 -32.20
CA LEU A 140 -28.92 -2.78 -33.34
C LEU A 140 -28.80 -3.79 -34.47
N THR A 141 -29.47 -4.93 -34.32
CA THR A 141 -29.70 -5.88 -35.42
C THR A 141 -31.19 -5.97 -35.63
N GLY A 142 -31.69 -4.95 -36.32
CA GLY A 142 -32.98 -4.94 -36.96
C GLY A 142 -32.77 -4.43 -38.38
N HIS A 143 -32.35 -5.32 -39.27
CA HIS A 143 -32.48 -5.22 -40.72
C HIS A 143 -32.65 -6.65 -41.25
#